data_AF-A0AAU5XFD4-F1
#
_entry.id   AF-A0AAU5XFD4-F1
#
_cell.length_a   1.000
_cell.length_b   1.000
_cell.length_c   1.000
_cell.angle_alpha   90.00
_cell.angle_beta   90.00
_cell.angle_gamma   90.00
#
_symmetry.space_group_name_H-M   'P 1'
#
loop_
_entity.id
_entity.type
_entity.pdbx_description
1 polymer ?
#
loop_
_entity_poly.entity_id
_entity_poly.type
_entity_poly.pdbx_seq_one_letter_code
_entity_poly.pdbx_strand_id
1 'polypeptide(L)'
;MICSDSPNPRDPSAYTTASRLAYARSGPMGRGPAWITEPCAGWPQGKDRYTGPWNRRTANPILLLNNTKDPATSYQGAVALSRELARARLLTVDGYGHTVFSNPSACAMEYETRYLLTGALPPAGTVCEPDASPFPEASEK
;
A
#
# COMPACT_ATOMS: atom_id res chain seq x y z
N MET A 1 13.20 6.80 8.30
CA MET A 1 12.16 7.21 7.32
C MET A 1 10.85 7.50 8.04
N ILE A 2 10.16 6.50 8.61
CA ILE A 2 8.85 6.67 9.26
C ILE A 2 8.75 7.83 10.28
N CYS A 3 9.77 8.05 11.11
CA CYS A 3 9.70 9.12 12.12
C CYS A 3 9.86 10.54 11.56
N SER A 4 10.56 10.70 10.44
CA SER A 4 10.77 11.99 9.79
C SER A 4 9.60 12.37 8.88
N ASP A 5 8.97 11.37 8.26
CA ASP A 5 8.00 11.57 7.18
C ASP A 5 6.54 11.47 7.63
N SER A 6 6.27 10.81 8.76
CA SER A 6 4.92 10.66 9.30
C SER A 6 4.65 11.66 10.43
N PRO A 7 3.41 12.19 10.56
CA PRO A 7 3.01 13.08 11.64
C PRO A 7 2.79 12.30 12.96
N ASN A 8 3.83 11.66 13.45
CA ASN A 8 3.79 10.85 14.68
C ASN A 8 3.58 11.76 15.91
N PRO A 9 2.77 11.34 16.90
CA PRO A 9 2.65 12.06 18.15
C PRO A 9 4.01 12.25 18.85
N ARG A 10 4.21 13.42 19.47
CA ARG A 10 5.42 13.74 20.27
C ARG A 10 5.35 13.22 21.70
N ASP A 11 4.14 12.99 22.19
CA ASP A 11 3.88 12.47 23.52
C ASP A 11 3.57 10.97 23.42
N PRO A 12 4.37 10.08 24.03
CA PRO A 12 4.08 8.64 24.12
C PRO A 12 2.66 8.32 24.62
N SER A 13 2.09 9.15 25.51
CA SER A 13 0.75 8.92 26.06
C SER A 13 -0.35 8.97 24.98
N ALA A 14 -0.12 9.72 23.89
CA ALA A 14 -1.06 9.89 22.80
C ALA A 14 -1.23 8.62 21.93
N TYR A 15 -0.31 7.66 22.01
CA TYR A 15 -0.36 6.43 21.20
C TYR A 15 -1.52 5.50 21.58
N THR A 16 -2.02 5.59 22.81
CA THR A 16 -3.27 4.91 23.20
C THR A 16 -4.45 5.39 22.35
N THR A 17 -4.56 6.71 22.15
CA THR A 17 -5.59 7.32 21.30
C THR A 17 -5.31 7.03 19.82
N ALA A 18 -4.06 7.15 19.37
CA ALA A 18 -3.68 6.82 18.00
C ALA A 18 -4.02 5.37 17.62
N SER A 19 -3.74 4.41 18.51
CA SER A 19 -4.09 2.99 18.34
C SER A 19 -5.59 2.75 18.26
N ARG A 20 -6.40 3.45 19.08
CA ARG A 20 -7.87 3.36 19.01
C ARG A 20 -8.40 3.92 17.69
N LEU A 21 -7.87 5.05 17.23
CA LEU A 21 -8.24 5.64 15.94
C LEU A 21 -7.85 4.73 14.76
N ALA A 22 -6.65 4.16 14.79
CA ALA A 22 -6.20 3.22 13.77
C ALA A 22 -7.06 1.95 13.73
N TYR A 23 -7.46 1.43 14.90
CA TYR A 23 -8.39 0.30 14.97
C TYR A 23 -9.77 0.66 14.40
N ALA A 24 -10.31 1.84 14.70
CA ALA A 24 -11.59 2.28 14.16
C ALA A 24 -11.55 2.43 12.62
N ARG A 25 -10.39 2.77 12.05
CA ARG A 25 -10.21 2.94 10.59
C ARG A 25 -9.90 1.65 9.85
N SER A 26 -9.11 0.76 10.45
CA SER A 26 -8.48 -0.38 9.76
C SER A 26 -8.65 -1.71 10.50
N GLY A 27 -9.52 -1.77 11.49
CA GLY A 27 -9.78 -2.96 12.30
C GLY A 27 -8.55 -3.41 13.11
N PRO A 28 -8.47 -4.71 13.47
CA PRO A 28 -7.36 -5.26 14.24
C PRO A 28 -5.97 -4.94 13.67
N MET A 29 -5.85 -4.90 12.34
CA MET A 29 -4.58 -4.63 11.65
C MET A 29 -4.06 -3.21 11.86
N GLY A 30 -4.91 -2.24 12.24
CA GLY A 30 -4.49 -0.85 12.45
C GLY A 30 -3.68 -0.63 13.74
N ARG A 31 -3.81 -1.49 14.76
CA ARG A 31 -3.17 -1.25 16.06
C ARG A 31 -1.66 -1.41 16.03
N GLY A 32 -1.17 -2.46 15.37
CA GLY A 32 0.26 -2.74 15.28
C GLY A 32 1.04 -1.59 14.65
N PRO A 33 0.66 -1.13 13.44
CA PRO A 33 1.26 0.03 12.78
C PRO A 33 1.15 1.34 13.58
N ALA A 34 0.14 1.51 14.44
CA ALA A 34 0.09 2.69 15.31
C ALA A 34 1.16 2.63 16.41
N TRP A 35 1.37 1.45 17.02
CA TRP A 35 2.35 1.29 18.10
C TRP A 35 3.78 1.17 17.62
N ILE A 36 4.03 0.66 16.41
CA ILE A 36 5.40 0.53 15.88
C ILE A 36 6.08 1.90 15.69
N THR A 37 5.31 2.99 15.59
CA THR A 37 5.84 4.34 15.47
C THR A 37 5.96 5.06 16.82
N GLU A 38 5.66 4.43 17.95
CA GLU A 38 5.80 5.02 19.30
C GLU A 38 7.22 5.57 19.58
N PRO A 39 8.31 4.87 19.20
CA PRO A 39 9.65 5.39 19.40
C PRO A 39 9.92 6.72 18.67
N CYS A 40 9.09 7.09 17.69
CA CYS A 40 9.18 8.37 16.99
C CYS A 40 8.84 9.58 17.88
N ALA A 41 8.21 9.37 19.05
CA ALA A 41 7.93 10.43 20.01
C ALA A 41 9.20 11.17 20.46
N GLY A 42 10.32 10.45 20.58
CA GLY A 42 11.63 11.03 20.90
C GLY A 42 12.44 11.50 19.68
N TRP A 43 12.01 11.16 18.46
CA TRP A 43 12.81 11.40 17.25
C TRP A 43 12.89 12.91 16.90
N PRO A 44 14.02 13.46 16.44
CA PRO A 44 14.07 14.86 16.00
C PRO A 44 13.12 15.15 14.83
N GLN A 45 12.53 16.34 14.78
CA GLN A 45 11.62 16.69 13.69
C GLN A 45 12.35 16.69 12.34
N GLY A 46 11.80 15.94 11.38
CA GLY A 46 12.24 16.00 9.98
C GLY A 46 11.90 17.36 9.37
N LYS A 47 12.89 18.01 8.75
CA LYS A 47 12.71 19.32 8.10
C LYS A 47 12.18 19.22 6.66
N ASP A 48 12.41 18.07 6.03
CA ASP A 48 12.21 17.88 4.59
C ASP A 48 10.98 17.03 4.27
N ARG A 49 10.03 16.92 5.22
CA ARG A 49 8.81 16.14 5.02
C ARG A 49 8.00 16.73 3.86
N TYR A 50 7.82 15.95 2.80
CA TYR A 50 6.92 16.31 1.72
C TYR A 50 5.46 16.08 2.14
N THR A 51 4.67 17.15 2.16
CA THR A 51 3.24 17.10 2.54
C THR A 51 2.33 17.26 1.33
N GLY A 52 2.86 17.02 0.13
CA GLY A 52 2.14 17.19 -1.11
C GLY A 52 2.26 18.59 -1.72
N PRO A 53 1.53 18.81 -2.83
CA PRO A 53 0.60 17.86 -3.44
C PRO A 53 1.32 16.72 -4.18
N TRP A 54 0.80 15.48 -4.14
CA TRP A 54 1.44 14.33 -4.79
C TRP A 54 1.13 14.23 -6.30
N ASN A 55 0.63 15.31 -6.91
CA ASN A 55 0.20 15.39 -8.30
C ASN A 55 1.29 15.89 -9.28
N ARG A 56 2.58 15.80 -8.90
CA ARG A 56 3.67 16.26 -9.78
C ARG A 56 3.80 15.33 -10.97
N ARG A 57 3.77 15.91 -12.18
CA ARG A 57 3.88 15.15 -13.43
C ARG A 57 5.30 14.61 -13.59
N THR A 58 5.41 13.29 -13.68
CA THR A 58 6.65 12.57 -13.99
C THR A 58 6.84 12.42 -15.49
N ALA A 59 8.08 12.15 -15.91
CA ALA A 59 8.42 11.89 -17.32
C ALA A 59 7.63 10.71 -17.89
N ASN A 60 7.51 9.63 -17.12
CA ASN A 60 6.75 8.42 -17.44
C ASN A 60 5.49 8.31 -16.57
N PRO A 61 4.42 7.64 -17.03
CA PRO A 61 3.27 7.33 -16.17
C PRO A 61 3.70 6.43 -14.99
N ILE A 62 2.88 6.36 -13.95
CA ILE A 62 3.15 5.55 -12.74
C ILE A 62 2.25 4.33 -12.75
N LEU A 63 2.82 3.14 -12.64
CA LEU A 63 2.07 1.92 -12.36
C LEU A 63 2.04 1.68 -10.84
N LEU A 64 0.83 1.58 -10.27
CA LEU A 64 0.59 1.17 -8.89
C LEU A 64 0.04 -0.25 -8.89
N LEU A 65 0.55 -1.11 -8.01
CA LEU A 65 0.08 -2.49 -7.85
C LEU A 65 -0.40 -2.68 -6.41
N ASN A 66 -1.58 -3.28 -6.22
CA ASN A 66 -2.06 -3.60 -4.89
C ASN A 66 -3.06 -4.76 -4.87
N ASN A 67 -3.03 -5.53 -3.77
CA ASN A 67 -3.98 -6.61 -3.53
C ASN A 67 -5.25 -6.07 -2.87
N THR A 68 -6.42 -6.59 -3.23
CA THR A 68 -7.69 -6.15 -2.63
C THR A 68 -7.78 -6.42 -1.13
N LYS A 69 -7.08 -7.45 -0.62
CA LYS A 69 -6.99 -7.78 0.81
C LYS A 69 -5.56 -7.65 1.36
N ASP A 70 -4.86 -6.56 1.04
CA ASP A 70 -3.56 -6.21 1.62
C ASP A 70 -3.70 -5.70 3.08
N PRO A 71 -3.13 -6.39 4.09
CA PRO A 71 -3.29 -6.03 5.50
C PRO A 71 -2.39 -4.89 5.97
N ALA A 72 -1.33 -4.54 5.22
CA ALA A 72 -0.36 -3.52 5.61
C ALA A 72 -0.56 -2.21 4.85
N THR A 73 -0.88 -2.29 3.55
CA THR A 73 -1.15 -1.13 2.69
C THR A 73 -2.50 -1.30 2.00
N SER A 74 -3.56 -0.83 2.66
CA SER A 74 -4.96 -1.07 2.23
C SER A 74 -5.25 -0.68 0.78
N TYR A 75 -6.09 -1.47 0.12
CA TYR A 75 -6.55 -1.22 -1.24
C TYR A 75 -7.20 0.14 -1.46
N GLN A 76 -7.96 0.61 -0.49
CA GLN A 76 -8.63 1.91 -0.50
C GLN A 76 -7.60 3.04 -0.46
N GLY A 77 -6.49 2.83 0.25
CA GLY A 77 -5.32 3.70 0.19
C GLY A 77 -4.68 3.72 -1.20
N ALA A 78 -4.52 2.57 -1.85
CA ALA A 78 -4.01 2.49 -3.23
C ALA A 78 -4.95 3.17 -4.24
N VAL A 79 -6.26 3.00 -4.11
CA VAL A 79 -7.27 3.71 -4.91
C VAL A 79 -7.17 5.22 -4.71
N ALA A 80 -7.08 5.69 -3.46
CA ALA A 80 -6.89 7.11 -3.16
C ALA A 80 -5.59 7.65 -3.78
N LEU A 81 -4.47 6.95 -3.58
CA LEU A 81 -3.17 7.33 -4.13
C LEU A 81 -3.18 7.39 -5.66
N SER A 82 -3.86 6.45 -6.34
CA SER A 82 -3.99 6.45 -7.80
C SER A 82 -4.71 7.69 -8.35
N ARG A 83 -5.58 8.32 -7.54
CA ARG A 83 -6.29 9.54 -7.90
C ARG A 83 -5.47 10.79 -7.58
N GLU A 84 -4.56 10.69 -6.62
CA GLU A 84 -3.72 11.80 -6.18
C GLU A 84 -2.46 11.96 -7.04
N LEU A 85 -1.86 10.85 -7.46
CA LEU A 85 -0.69 10.84 -8.32
C LEU A 85 -1.04 11.29 -9.75
N ALA A 86 -0.18 12.14 -10.33
CA ALA A 86 -0.31 12.49 -11.74
C ALA A 86 0.08 11.31 -12.64
N ARG A 87 -0.78 11.00 -13.62
CA ARG A 87 -0.55 9.93 -14.62
C ARG A 87 -0.35 8.55 -14.00
N ALA A 88 -1.11 8.22 -12.95
CA ALA A 88 -1.07 6.90 -12.34
C ALA A 88 -2.15 5.95 -12.88
N ARG A 89 -1.84 4.65 -12.87
CA ARG A 89 -2.79 3.56 -13.11
C ARG A 89 -2.63 2.53 -12.01
N LEU A 90 -3.74 2.18 -11.37
CA LEU A 90 -3.82 1.05 -10.46
C LEU A 90 -4.07 -0.23 -11.25
N LEU A 91 -3.21 -1.22 -11.03
CA LEU A 91 -3.43 -2.63 -11.34
C LEU A 91 -3.84 -3.34 -10.06
N THR A 92 -5.00 -3.98 -10.11
CA THR A 92 -5.58 -4.67 -8.96
C THR A 92 -5.33 -6.17 -9.07
N VAL A 93 -4.92 -6.79 -7.97
CA VAL A 93 -4.94 -8.25 -7.82
C VAL A 93 -6.01 -8.61 -6.81
N ASP A 94 -6.97 -9.48 -7.14
CA ASP A 94 -8.04 -9.85 -6.22
C ASP A 94 -7.62 -10.88 -5.14
N GLY A 95 -6.43 -10.67 -4.58
CA GLY A 95 -5.78 -11.60 -3.66
C GLY A 95 -5.66 -11.10 -2.23
N TYR A 96 -5.17 -12.01 -1.38
CA TYR A 96 -4.73 -11.72 -0.02
C TYR A 96 -3.22 -11.47 0.00
N GLY A 97 -2.74 -10.83 1.07
CA GLY A 97 -1.31 -10.70 1.35
C GLY A 97 -0.72 -9.32 1.01
N HIS A 98 0.49 -9.08 1.52
CA HIS A 98 1.16 -7.79 1.35
C HIS A 98 2.18 -7.84 0.20
N THR A 99 2.09 -6.82 -0.65
CA THR A 99 2.76 -6.66 -1.95
C THR A 99 2.26 -7.64 -3.01
N VAL A 100 2.14 -7.19 -4.26
CA VAL A 100 1.81 -8.10 -5.38
C VAL A 100 2.96 -9.06 -5.66
N PHE A 101 4.21 -8.63 -5.45
CA PHE A 101 5.40 -9.45 -5.67
C PHE A 101 5.41 -10.73 -4.82
N SER A 102 4.98 -10.66 -3.55
CA SER A 102 4.90 -11.84 -2.67
C SER A 102 3.64 -12.67 -2.84
N ASN A 103 2.72 -12.29 -3.74
CA ASN A 103 1.46 -12.98 -3.99
C ASN A 103 1.36 -13.32 -5.49
N PRO A 104 1.86 -14.51 -5.90
CA PRO A 104 2.01 -14.87 -7.30
C PRO A 104 0.75 -14.65 -8.13
N SER A 105 0.90 -13.91 -9.23
CA SER A 105 -0.11 -13.71 -10.26
C SER A 105 0.60 -13.51 -11.59
N ALA A 106 0.57 -14.52 -12.47
CA ALA A 106 1.18 -14.45 -13.80
C ALA A 106 0.63 -13.26 -14.61
N CYS A 107 -0.68 -13.00 -14.49
CA CYS A 107 -1.34 -11.84 -15.07
C CYS A 107 -0.72 -10.51 -14.59
N ALA A 108 -0.51 -10.36 -13.28
CA ALA A 108 0.06 -9.12 -12.75
C ALA A 108 1.53 -8.94 -13.15
N MET A 109 2.31 -10.03 -13.10
CA MET A 109 3.72 -10.04 -13.52
C MET A 109 3.90 -9.67 -14.99
N GLU A 110 2.98 -10.09 -15.88
CA GLU A 110 3.03 -9.73 -17.29
C GLU A 110 2.88 -8.21 -17.49
N TYR A 111 1.90 -7.58 -16.84
CA TYR A 111 1.71 -6.14 -16.91
C TYR A 111 2.86 -5.36 -16.27
N GLU A 112 3.36 -5.83 -15.12
CA GLU A 112 4.54 -5.23 -14.47
C GLU A 112 5.76 -5.27 -15.40
N THR A 113 6.05 -6.43 -15.97
CA THR A 113 7.16 -6.63 -16.91
C THR A 113 7.02 -5.73 -18.13
N ARG A 114 5.83 -5.70 -18.75
CA ARG A 114 5.55 -4.84 -19.91
C ARG A 114 5.72 -3.36 -19.58
N TYR A 115 5.26 -2.91 -18.41
CA TYR A 115 5.44 -1.54 -17.96
C TYR A 115 6.91 -1.19 -17.76
N LEU A 116 7.70 -2.06 -17.12
CA LEU A 116 9.12 -1.82 -16.91
C LEU A 116 9.91 -1.78 -18.22
N LEU A 117 9.53 -2.60 -19.21
CA LEU A 117 10.21 -2.65 -20.51
C LEU A 117 9.80 -1.52 -21.47
N THR A 118 8.54 -1.08 -21.43
CA THR A 118 7.96 -0.23 -22.48
C THR A 118 7.28 1.04 -21.98
N GLY A 119 7.02 1.14 -20.67
CA GLY A 119 6.16 2.17 -20.08
C GLY A 119 4.67 2.02 -20.37
N ALA A 120 4.24 0.94 -21.03
CA ALA A 120 2.84 0.68 -21.32
C ALA A 120 2.08 0.31 -20.03
N LEU A 121 0.94 0.95 -19.83
CA LEU A 121 0.05 0.69 -18.71
C LEU A 121 -1.02 -0.35 -19.08
N PRO A 122 -1.56 -1.09 -18.09
CA PRO A 122 -2.77 -1.88 -18.30
C PRO A 122 -3.97 -1.00 -18.65
N PRO A 123 -5.01 -1.57 -19.29
CA PRO A 123 -6.31 -0.95 -19.39
C PRO A 123 -6.84 -0.43 -18.05
N ALA A 124 -7.73 0.56 -18.11
CA ALA A 124 -8.35 1.09 -16.90
C ALA A 124 -9.22 0.02 -16.22
N GLY A 125 -8.98 -0.22 -14.94
CA GLY A 125 -9.78 -1.18 -14.16
C GLY A 125 -9.39 -2.64 -14.38
N THR A 126 -8.20 -2.91 -14.93
CA THR A 126 -7.68 -4.28 -14.98
C THR A 126 -7.59 -4.88 -13.59
N VAL A 127 -8.17 -6.08 -13.46
CA VAL A 127 -8.10 -6.94 -12.27
C VAL A 127 -7.47 -8.26 -12.70
N CYS A 128 -6.47 -8.71 -11.95
CA CYS A 128 -5.85 -10.02 -12.09
C CYS A 128 -6.24 -10.91 -10.89
N GLU A 129 -6.19 -12.22 -11.10
CA GLU A 129 -6.37 -13.21 -10.04
C GLU A 129 -5.01 -13.73 -9.55
N PRO A 130 -4.90 -14.17 -8.29
CA PRO A 130 -3.73 -14.91 -7.82
C PRO A 130 -3.65 -16.28 -8.50
N ASP A 131 -2.44 -16.79 -8.71
CA ASP A 131 -2.20 -18.07 -9.39
C ASP A 131 -2.66 -19.28 -8.54
N ALA A 132 -2.77 -19.09 -7.22
CA ALA A 132 -3.19 -20.13 -6.28
C ALA A 132 -4.01 -19.55 -5.13
N SER A 133 -4.89 -20.38 -4.56
CA SER A 133 -5.57 -20.07 -3.30
C SER A 133 -4.55 -20.07 -2.14
N PRO A 134 -4.60 -19.09 -1.23
CA PRO A 134 -3.79 -19.13 0.00
C PRO A 134 -4.19 -20.28 0.93
N PHE A 135 -5.39 -20.84 0.73
CA PHE A 135 -5.90 -22.01 1.44
C PHE A 135 -6.33 -23.04 0.40
N PRO A 136 -5.39 -23.79 -0.20
CA PRO A 136 -5.75 -24.85 -1.14
C PRO A 136 -6.60 -25.88 -0.41
N GLU A 137 -7.65 -26.37 -1.07
CA GLU A 137 -8.37 -27.52 -0.55
C GLU A 137 -7.38 -28.70 -0.41
N ALA A 138 -7.55 -29.48 0.65
CA ALA A 138 -6.72 -30.67 0.82
C ALA A 138 -6.92 -31.55 -0.42
N SER A 139 -5.83 -31.93 -1.08
CA SER A 139 -5.93 -32.86 -2.21
C SER A 139 -6.61 -34.13 -1.68
N GLU A 140 -7.72 -34.52 -2.31
CA GLU A 140 -8.23 -35.88 -2.18
C GLU A 140 -7.08 -36.81 -2.59
N LYS A 141 -6.78 -37.76 -1.70
CA LYS A 141 -5.85 -38.86 -1.97
C LYS A 141 -6.58 -39.99 -2.67
#